data_AF-W9S3A5-F1
#
_entry.id   AF-W9S3A5-F1
#
_cell.length_a   1.000
_cell.length_b   1.000
_cell.length_c   1.000
_cell.angle_alpha   90.00
_cell.angle_beta   90.00
_cell.angle_gamma   90.00
#
_symmetry.space_group_name_H-M   'P 1'
#
loop_
_entity.id
_entity.type
_entity.pdbx_description
1 polymer ?
#
loop_
_entity_poly.entity_id
_entity_poly.type
_entity_poly.pdbx_seq_one_letter_code
_entity_poly.pdbx_strand_id
1 'polypeptide(L)'
;MTELLLVFGNHDISFVVDHPDLLLYSVERRLKPRLEVLRILESKRILKIKPSLTTVCKITIKQFSEKYVLPYTSELGLEKQSTG
;
A
#
# COMPACT_ATOMS: atom_id res chain seq x y z
N MET A 1 11.77 8.89 4.12
CA MET A 1 11.31 7.55 4.55
C MET A 1 10.42 7.64 5.80
N THR A 2 10.94 8.20 6.90
CA THR A 2 10.15 8.54 8.10
C THR A 2 8.96 9.44 7.79
N GLU A 3 9.16 10.49 6.99
CA GLU A 3 8.07 11.37 6.53
C GLU A 3 6.95 10.62 5.79
N LEU A 4 7.26 9.55 5.06
CA LEU A 4 6.24 8.77 4.36
C LEU A 4 5.34 8.01 5.34
N LEU A 5 5.93 7.40 6.38
CA LEU A 5 5.16 6.66 7.38
C LEU A 5 4.36 7.60 8.29
N LEU A 6 4.91 8.77 8.62
CA LEU A 6 4.25 9.78 9.42
C LEU A 6 3.11 10.48 8.66
N VAL A 7 3.38 10.94 7.44
CA VAL A 7 2.43 11.76 6.65
C VAL A 7 1.44 10.91 5.85
N PHE A 8 1.89 9.82 5.22
CA PHE A 8 1.02 8.99 4.38
C PHE A 8 0.44 7.77 5.12
N GLY A 9 1.16 7.25 6.12
CA GLY A 9 0.67 6.17 6.98
C GLY A 9 -0.26 6.66 8.10
N ASN A 10 -0.28 7.98 8.37
CA ASN A 10 -1.02 8.58 9.49
C ASN A 10 -0.67 7.92 10.84
N HIS A 11 0.62 7.65 11.05
CA HIS A 11 1.17 7.03 12.25
C HIS A 11 2.14 7.98 12.96
N ASP A 12 2.34 7.79 14.26
CA ASP A 12 3.28 8.56 15.08
C ASP A 12 4.68 7.93 15.08
N ILE A 13 5.69 8.64 15.57
CA ILE A 13 7.08 8.21 15.72
C ILE A 13 7.18 6.87 16.47
N SER A 14 6.32 6.66 17.47
CA SER A 14 6.19 5.39 18.20
C SER A 14 5.99 4.18 17.26
N PHE A 15 5.19 4.31 16.21
CA PHE A 15 4.98 3.25 15.22
C PHE A 15 6.26 2.89 14.45
N VAL A 16 7.09 3.88 14.16
CA VAL A 16 8.37 3.65 13.48
C VAL A 16 9.35 2.92 14.41
N VAL A 17 9.35 3.27 15.70
CA VAL A 17 10.16 2.63 16.74
C VAL A 17 9.74 1.16 16.94
N ASP A 18 8.45 0.87 16.90
CA ASP A 18 7.92 -0.50 17.05
C ASP A 18 8.13 -1.38 15.81
N HIS A 19 8.38 -0.75 14.65
CA HIS A 19 8.51 -1.44 13.36
C HIS A 19 9.75 -0.98 12.57
N PRO A 20 10.97 -1.08 13.14
CA PRO A 20 12.19 -0.58 12.50
C PRO A 20 12.52 -1.35 11.22
N ASP A 21 12.02 -2.58 11.09
CA ASP A 21 12.21 -3.41 9.90
C ASP A 21 11.56 -2.80 8.63
N LEU A 22 10.54 -1.95 8.80
CA LEU A 22 9.93 -1.22 7.68
C LEU A 22 10.91 -0.25 7.01
N LEU A 23 11.92 0.21 7.76
CA LEU A 23 12.96 1.11 7.25
C LEU A 23 13.93 0.40 6.29
N LEU A 24 13.96 -0.94 6.29
CA LEU A 24 14.78 -1.72 5.38
C LEU A 24 14.16 -1.80 3.96
N TYR A 25 12.91 -1.42 3.80
CA TYR A 25 12.24 -1.46 2.51
C TYR A 25 12.46 -0.18 1.70
N SER A 26 12.67 -0.36 0.39
CA SER A 26 12.76 0.76 -0.55
C SER A 26 11.47 1.59 -0.55
N VAL A 27 11.62 2.90 -0.31
CA VAL A 27 10.51 3.86 -0.36
C VAL A 27 9.85 3.84 -1.74
N GLU A 28 10.63 4.04 -2.80
CA GLU A 28 10.10 4.18 -4.16
C GLU A 28 9.59 2.87 -4.74
N ARG A 29 10.26 1.75 -4.45
CA ARG A 29 9.92 0.46 -5.05
C ARG A 29 8.89 -0.34 -4.26
N ARG A 30 8.71 -0.05 -2.96
CA ARG A 30 7.84 -0.85 -2.09
C ARG A 30 6.86 -0.01 -1.28
N LEU A 31 7.33 0.92 -0.46
CA LEU A 31 6.44 1.60 0.50
C LEU A 31 5.44 2.52 -0.22
N LYS A 32 5.94 3.45 -1.04
CA LYS A 32 5.13 4.43 -1.76
C LYS A 32 4.08 3.81 -2.69
N PRO A 33 4.41 2.88 -3.61
CA PRO A 33 3.41 2.30 -4.50
C PRO A 33 2.33 1.52 -3.74
N ARG A 34 2.69 0.83 -2.64
CA ARG A 34 1.71 0.09 -1.84
C ARG A 34 0.79 1.01 -1.05
N LEU A 35 1.34 2.09 -0.48
CA LEU A 35 0.58 3.12 0.20
C LEU A 35 -0.39 3.85 -0.76
N GLU A 36 0.04 4.15 -1.98
CA GLU A 36 -0.80 4.79 -2.99
C GLU A 36 -1.99 3.91 -3.38
N VAL A 37 -1.76 2.62 -3.62
CA VAL A 37 -2.84 1.65 -3.85
C VAL A 37 -3.81 1.65 -2.67
N LEU A 38 -3.33 1.45 -1.45
CA LEU A 38 -4.20 1.47 -0.26
C LEU A 38 -5.01 2.77 -0.17
N ARG A 39 -4.39 3.92 -0.39
CA ARG A 39 -5.06 5.22 -0.34
C ARG A 39 -6.18 5.32 -1.38
N ILE A 40 -5.96 4.84 -2.60
CA ILE A 40 -7.00 4.81 -3.65
C ILE A 40 -8.16 3.91 -3.21
N LEU A 41 -7.86 2.68 -2.77
CA LEU A 41 -8.89 1.72 -2.36
C LEU A 41 -9.67 2.21 -1.12
N GLU A 42 -9.00 2.85 -0.16
CA GLU A 42 -9.64 3.49 1.00
C GLU A 42 -10.53 4.67 0.60
N SER A 43 -10.05 5.54 -0.31
CA SER A 43 -10.83 6.69 -0.79
C SER A 43 -12.12 6.28 -1.49
N LYS A 44 -12.12 5.12 -2.15
CA LYS A 44 -13.27 4.52 -2.83
C LYS A 44 -14.16 3.68 -1.91
N ARG A 45 -13.79 3.52 -0.63
CA ARG A 45 -14.52 2.73 0.39
C ARG A 45 -14.82 1.27 -0.03
N ILE A 46 -13.97 0.69 -0.88
CA ILE A 46 -14.16 -0.68 -1.40
C ILE A 46 -13.55 -1.75 -0.48
N LEU A 47 -12.62 -1.37 0.39
CA LEU A 47 -12.06 -2.28 1.39
C LEU A 47 -13.04 -2.40 2.56
N LYS A 48 -13.59 -3.61 2.76
CA LYS A 48 -14.48 -3.93 3.90
C LYS A 48 -13.77 -3.81 5.25
N ILE A 49 -12.47 -4.11 5.28
CA ILE A 49 -11.62 -4.06 6.47
C ILE A 49 -10.36 -3.29 6.11
N LYS A 50 -10.00 -2.30 6.93
CA LYS A 50 -8.75 -1.55 6.76
C LYS A 50 -7.56 -2.47 7.06
N PRO A 51 -6.66 -2.71 6.08
CA PRO A 51 -5.53 -3.58 6.30
C PRO A 51 -4.48 -2.89 7.19
N SER A 52 -3.79 -3.67 8.02
CA SER A 52 -2.65 -3.17 8.78
C SER A 52 -1.55 -2.73 7.83
N LEU A 53 -1.03 -1.52 8.03
CA LEU A 53 0.06 -0.98 7.21
C LEU A 53 1.29 -1.88 7.27
N THR A 54 1.63 -2.39 8.47
CA THR A 54 2.77 -3.30 8.64
C THR A 54 2.61 -4.55 7.80
N THR A 55 1.43 -5.15 7.78
CA THR A 55 1.12 -6.33 6.95
C THR A 55 1.30 -5.99 5.48
N VAL A 56 0.73 -4.88 5.02
CA VAL A 56 0.80 -4.49 3.61
C VAL A 56 2.23 -4.22 3.16
N CYS A 57 3.07 -3.62 4.01
CA CYS A 57 4.48 -3.39 3.70
C CYS A 57 5.32 -4.68 3.72
N LYS A 58 4.99 -5.63 4.59
CA LYS A 58 5.77 -6.87 4.81
C LYS A 58 5.49 -7.99 3.81
N ILE A 59 4.27 -8.12 3.30
CA ILE A 59 3.90 -9.23 2.39
C ILE A 59 4.68 -9.21 1.06
N THR A 60 4.76 -10.36 0.40
CA THR A 60 5.49 -10.49 -0.87
C THR A 60 4.83 -9.67 -1.98
N ILE A 61 5.54 -9.41 -3.07
CA ILE A 61 4.97 -8.71 -4.24
C ILE A 61 3.78 -9.47 -4.82
N LYS A 62 3.86 -10.81 -4.87
CA LYS A 62 2.79 -11.69 -5.35
C LYS A 62 1.55 -11.55 -4.46
N GLN A 63 1.71 -11.71 -3.15
CA GLN A 63 0.60 -11.60 -2.20
C GLN A 63 -0.04 -10.20 -2.22
N PHE A 64 0.78 -9.15 -2.35
CA PHE A 64 0.27 -7.80 -2.46
C PHE A 64 -0.58 -7.63 -3.74
N SER A 65 -0.07 -8.13 -4.87
CA SER A 65 -0.77 -8.07 -6.15
C SER A 65 -2.12 -8.80 -6.11
N GLU A 66 -2.11 -10.04 -5.63
CA GLU A 66 -3.31 -10.89 -5.55
C GLU A 66 -4.39 -10.33 -4.63
N LYS A 67 -4.00 -9.60 -3.57
CA LYS A 67 -4.95 -9.06 -2.58
C LYS A 67 -5.42 -7.65 -2.86
N TYR A 68 -4.56 -6.80 -3.43
CA TYR A 68 -4.80 -5.35 -3.48
C TYR A 68 -4.67 -4.74 -4.88
N VAL A 69 -4.19 -5.48 -5.88
CA VAL A 69 -4.03 -4.94 -7.24
C VAL A 69 -4.95 -5.65 -8.22
N LEU A 70 -4.80 -6.97 -8.39
CA LEU A 70 -5.55 -7.76 -9.35
C LEU A 70 -7.08 -7.70 -9.13
N PRO A 71 -7.60 -7.75 -7.89
CA PRO A 71 -9.04 -7.65 -7.69
C PRO A 71 -9.63 -6.26 -7.98
N TYR A 72 -8.78 -5.24 -8.13
CA TYR A 72 -9.18 -3.83 -8.16
C TYR A 72 -8.55 -3.08 -9.35
N THR A 73 -8.27 -3.77 -10.45
CA THR A 73 -7.57 -3.16 -11.61
C THR A 73 -8.35 -1.99 -12.19
N SER A 74 -9.68 -2.06 -12.22
CA SER A 74 -10.53 -0.98 -12.71
C SER A 74 -10.50 0.22 -11.78
N GLU A 75 -10.58 -0.02 -10.48
CA GLU A 75 -10.51 1.04 -9.48
C GLU A 75 -9.13 1.70 -9.42
N LEU A 76 -8.09 0.98 -9.79
CA LEU A 76 -6.73 1.50 -9.90
C LEU A 76 -6.43 2.13 -11.28
N GLY A 77 -7.36 2.09 -12.24
CA GLY A 77 -7.15 2.61 -13.59
C GLY A 77 -6.10 1.84 -14.39
N LEU A 78 -5.91 0.54 -14.08
CA LEU A 78 -4.91 -0.35 -14.68
C LEU A 78 -5.49 -1.26 -15.78
N GLU A 79 -6.74 -1.02 -16.18
CA GLU A 79 -7.37 -1.80 -17.25
C GLU A 79 -6.70 -1.54 -18.60
N LYS A 80 -6.31 -2.63 -19.27
CA LYS A 80 -5.75 -2.57 -20.62
C LYS A 80 -6.85 -2.07 -21.54
N GLN A 81 -6.62 -0.94 -22.20
CA GLN A 81 -7.43 -0.56 -23.35
C GLN A 81 -7.37 -1.72 -24.34
N SER A 82 -8.50 -2.39 -24.55
CA SER A 82 -8.67 -3.33 -25.65
C SER A 82 -8.61 -2.50 -26.92
N THR A 83 -7.43 -2.36 -27.51
CA THR A 83 -7.28 -1.98 -28.92
C THR A 83 -7.99 -3.06 -29.73
N GLY A 84 -9.18 -2.72 -30.23
CA GLY A 84 -9.83 -3.44 -31.32
C GLY A 84 -9.08 -3.26 -32.64
#